data_AF-A0A7W1UR34-F1
#
_entry.id   AF-A0A7W1UR34-F1
#
_cell.length_a   1.000
_cell.length_b   1.000
_cell.length_c   1.000
_cell.angle_alpha   90.00
_cell.angle_beta   90.00
_cell.angle_gamma   90.00
#
_symmetry.space_group_name_H-M   'P 1'
#
loop_
_entity.id
_entity.type
_entity.pdbx_description
1 polymer ?
#
loop_
_entity_poly.entity_id
_entity_poly.type
_entity_poly.pdbx_seq_one_letter_code
_entity_poly.pdbx_strand_id
1 'polypeptide(L)'
;INTVQNFKIAGIKRGMLNVLAEHKIPKKLQGKLINLCFDNILSGDETLAIKVFSLQCIANITKEHPELIPELKAAIEDQLPKTTVGFHARARVVMKELGRQK
;
A
#
# COMPACT_ATOMS: atom_id res chain seq x y z
N ILE A 1 1.53 9.67 10.82
CA ILE A 1 0.47 8.71 10.42
C ILE A 1 -0.92 9.26 10.74
N ASN A 2 -1.22 9.61 12.00
CA ASN A 2 -2.49 10.29 12.34
C ASN A 2 -2.75 11.54 11.48
N THR A 3 -1.71 12.30 11.13
CA THR A 3 -1.82 13.44 10.22
C THR A 3 -2.21 13.04 8.80
N VAL A 4 -1.74 11.88 8.29
CA VAL A 4 -2.05 11.38 6.95
C VAL A 4 -3.53 11.00 6.81
N GLN A 5 -4.13 10.47 7.87
CA GLN A 5 -5.56 10.15 7.92
C GLN A 5 -6.47 11.38 7.84
N ASN A 6 -5.97 12.56 8.24
CA ASN A 6 -6.78 13.78 8.35
C ASN A 6 -6.68 14.72 7.13
N PHE A 7 -5.86 14.41 6.12
CA PHE A 7 -5.71 15.29 4.95
C PHE A 7 -6.80 15.03 3.90
N LYS A 8 -7.63 16.05 3.67
CA LYS A 8 -8.61 16.10 2.57
C LYS A 8 -7.98 16.35 1.20
N ILE A 9 -6.71 16.79 1.15
CA ILE A 9 -6.01 17.11 -0.10
C ILE A 9 -5.25 15.87 -0.59
N ALA A 10 -5.74 15.25 -1.66
CA ALA A 10 -5.17 14.03 -2.24
C ALA A 10 -3.68 14.14 -2.58
N GLY A 11 -3.21 15.32 -3.04
CA GLY A 11 -1.80 15.55 -3.39
C GLY A 11 -0.84 15.42 -2.21
N ILE A 12 -1.22 15.93 -1.03
CA ILE A 12 -0.40 15.85 0.19
C ILE A 12 -0.34 14.41 0.69
N LYS A 13 -1.49 13.73 0.70
CA LYS A 13 -1.59 12.32 1.10
C LYS A 13 -0.73 11.42 0.21
N ARG A 14 -0.75 11.63 -1.12
CA ARG A 14 0.13 10.95 -2.08
C ARG A 14 1.61 11.20 -1.77
N GLY A 15 2.01 12.48 -1.62
CA GLY A 15 3.41 12.84 -1.39
C GLY A 15 3.97 12.18 -0.12
N MET A 16 3.19 12.18 0.95
CA MET A 16 3.55 11.51 2.20
C MET A 16 3.68 10.00 2.03
N LEU A 17 2.74 9.34 1.36
CA LEU A 17 2.82 7.90 1.12
C LEU A 17 4.01 7.52 0.25
N ASN A 18 4.41 8.35 -0.72
CA ASN A 18 5.64 8.11 -1.48
C ASN A 18 6.87 8.15 -0.57
N VAL A 19 7.00 9.17 0.27
CA VAL A 19 8.11 9.27 1.24
C VAL A 19 8.12 8.04 2.17
N LEU A 20 6.96 7.63 2.67
CA LEU A 20 6.86 6.46 3.55
C LEU A 20 7.20 5.16 2.82
N ALA A 21 6.88 5.04 1.53
CA ALA A 21 7.25 3.88 0.72
C ALA A 21 8.76 3.79 0.44
N GLU A 22 9.50 4.89 0.54
CA GLU A 22 10.96 4.92 0.30
C GLU A 22 11.78 4.74 1.58
N HIS A 23 11.18 4.84 2.76
CA HIS A 23 11.88 4.85 4.04
C HIS A 23 11.50 3.67 4.92
N LYS A 24 12.45 3.21 5.75
CA LYS A 24 12.18 2.19 6.77
C LYS A 24 11.29 2.77 7.87
N ILE A 25 10.13 2.15 8.07
CA ILE A 25 9.15 2.60 9.06
C ILE A 25 9.47 1.97 10.42
N PRO A 26 9.55 2.75 11.52
CA PRO A 26 9.76 2.20 12.86
C PRO A 26 8.65 1.20 13.25
N LYS A 27 9.02 0.06 13.86
CA LYS A 27 8.08 -1.01 14.24
C LYS A 27 6.82 -0.52 14.98
N LYS A 28 6.99 0.42 15.91
CA LYS A 28 5.89 1.04 16.67
C LYS A 28 4.84 1.77 15.81
N LEU A 29 5.18 2.11 14.57
CA LEU A 29 4.33 2.84 13.63
C LEU A 29 3.79 1.96 12.50
N GLN A 30 4.36 0.77 12.28
CA GLN A 30 4.01 -0.11 11.16
C GLN A 30 2.53 -0.52 11.22
N GLY A 31 2.01 -0.96 12.38
CA GLY A 31 0.60 -1.34 12.53
C GLY A 31 -0.39 -0.27 12.06
N LYS A 32 -0.13 1.01 12.41
CA LYS A 32 -0.98 2.12 11.98
C LYS A 32 -0.90 2.38 10.47
N LEU A 33 0.29 2.22 9.89
CA LEU A 33 0.50 2.40 8.46
C LEU A 33 -0.14 1.27 7.65
N ILE A 34 -0.03 0.03 8.12
CA ILE A 34 -0.66 -1.15 7.51
C ILE A 34 -2.17 -0.93 7.38
N ASN A 35 -2.84 -0.60 8.50
CA ASN A 35 -4.29 -0.37 8.49
C ASN A 35 -4.68 0.74 7.50
N LEU A 36 -4.02 1.89 7.57
CA LEU A 36 -4.25 3.00 6.65
C LEU A 36 -4.05 2.58 5.18
N CYS A 37 -3.01 1.81 4.89
CA CYS A 37 -2.71 1.38 3.53
C CYS A 37 -3.74 0.38 3.00
N PHE A 38 -4.21 -0.56 3.82
CA PHE A 38 -5.30 -1.47 3.42
C PHE A 38 -6.61 -0.72 3.19
N ASP A 39 -6.97 0.22 4.07
CA ASP A 39 -8.15 1.09 3.90
C ASP A 39 -8.07 1.84 2.55
N ASN A 40 -6.90 2.41 2.23
CA ASN A 40 -6.68 3.10 0.97
C ASN A 40 -6.78 2.17 -0.24
N ILE A 41 -6.23 0.95 -0.15
CA ILE A 41 -6.27 -0.04 -1.23
C ILE A 41 -7.70 -0.45 -1.53
N LEU A 42 -8.50 -0.70 -0.50
CA LEU A 42 -9.85 -1.24 -0.64
C LEU A 42 -10.92 -0.16 -0.91
N SER A 43 -10.63 1.10 -0.60
CA SER A 43 -11.55 2.22 -0.83
C SER A 43 -11.89 2.43 -2.32
N GLY A 44 -13.17 2.49 -2.67
CA GLY A 44 -13.62 2.77 -4.05
C GLY A 44 -13.36 4.20 -4.51
N ASP A 45 -13.26 5.15 -3.58
CA ASP A 45 -13.15 6.59 -3.87
C ASP A 45 -11.70 7.11 -3.86
N GLU A 46 -10.75 6.22 -3.57
CA GLU A 46 -9.35 6.59 -3.43
C GLU A 46 -8.63 6.69 -4.77
N THR A 47 -7.74 7.67 -4.89
CA THR A 47 -6.99 7.89 -6.12
C THR A 47 -6.05 6.73 -6.42
N LEU A 48 -5.84 6.47 -7.73
CA LEU A 48 -4.92 5.44 -8.20
C LEU A 48 -3.52 5.54 -7.55
N ALA A 49 -2.97 6.76 -7.47
CA ALA A 49 -1.64 6.97 -6.90
C ALA A 49 -1.57 6.55 -5.42
N ILE A 50 -2.59 6.89 -4.63
CA ILE A 50 -2.63 6.54 -3.21
C ILE A 50 -2.75 5.03 -3.02
N LYS A 51 -3.56 4.34 -3.82
CA LYS A 51 -3.63 2.87 -3.84
C LYS A 51 -2.27 2.24 -4.16
N VAL A 52 -1.60 2.71 -5.22
CA VAL A 52 -0.29 2.22 -5.68
C VAL A 52 0.80 2.42 -4.63
N PHE A 53 0.86 3.57 -3.95
CA PHE A 53 1.84 3.78 -2.87
C PHE A 53 1.51 2.98 -1.62
N SER A 54 0.23 2.75 -1.34
CA SER A 54 -0.21 1.91 -0.24
C SER A 54 0.22 0.45 -0.43
N LEU A 55 0.11 -0.08 -1.66
CA LEU A 55 0.65 -1.41 -2.00
C LEU A 55 2.15 -1.50 -1.69
N GLN A 56 2.92 -0.49 -2.11
CA GLN A 56 4.38 -0.50 -1.90
C GLN A 56 4.75 -0.40 -0.41
N CYS A 57 4.03 0.42 0.37
CA CYS A 57 4.24 0.51 1.81
C CYS A 57 4.09 -0.85 2.49
N ILE A 58 3.01 -1.58 2.19
CA ILE A 58 2.78 -2.91 2.78
C ILE A 58 3.83 -3.91 2.27
N ALA A 59 4.16 -3.92 0.96
CA ALA A 59 5.17 -4.80 0.39
C ALA A 59 6.59 -4.60 0.95
N ASN A 60 6.89 -3.40 1.47
CA ASN A 60 8.14 -3.15 2.17
C ASN A 60 8.09 -3.67 3.61
N ILE A 61 6.95 -3.55 4.27
CA ILE A 61 6.74 -4.05 5.63
C ILE A 61 6.72 -5.58 5.65
N THR A 62 6.25 -6.25 4.60
CA THR A 62 6.23 -7.73 4.50
C THR A 62 7.63 -8.35 4.59
N LYS A 63 8.69 -7.58 4.31
CA LYS A 63 10.08 -8.03 4.50
C LYS A 63 10.42 -8.29 5.97
N GLU A 64 9.76 -7.59 6.90
CA GLU A 64 9.89 -7.81 8.35
C GLU A 64 8.74 -8.65 8.91
N HIS A 65 7.59 -8.65 8.23
CA HIS A 65 6.33 -9.29 8.63
C HIS A 65 5.76 -10.14 7.47
N PRO A 66 6.38 -11.28 7.13
CA PRO A 66 6.00 -12.10 5.99
C PRO A 66 4.58 -12.69 6.10
N GLU A 67 4.01 -12.71 7.32
CA GLU A 67 2.63 -13.11 7.56
C GLU A 67 1.60 -12.22 6.85
N LEU A 68 1.96 -10.99 6.45
CA LEU A 68 1.08 -10.05 5.72
C LEU A 68 0.98 -10.33 4.21
N ILE A 69 1.83 -11.23 3.69
CA ILE A 69 1.90 -11.53 2.25
C ILE A 69 0.55 -12.06 1.71
N PRO A 70 -0.12 -13.03 2.37
CA PRO A 70 -1.42 -13.52 1.93
C PRO A 70 -2.49 -12.42 1.88
N GLU A 71 -2.57 -11.54 2.89
CA GLU A 71 -3.53 -10.44 2.93
C GLU A 71 -3.29 -9.43 1.82
N LEU A 72 -2.02 -9.08 1.57
CA LEU A 72 -1.67 -8.16 0.47
C LEU A 72 -2.02 -8.75 -0.90
N LYS A 73 -1.80 -10.05 -1.09
CA LYS A 73 -2.19 -10.74 -2.34
C LYS A 73 -3.71 -10.72 -2.54
N ALA A 74 -4.47 -11.06 -1.50
CA ALA A 74 -5.92 -11.03 -1.53
C ALA A 74 -6.46 -9.63 -1.85
N ALA A 75 -5.90 -8.58 -1.23
CA ALA A 75 -6.27 -7.19 -1.50
C ALA A 75 -5.98 -6.77 -2.96
N ILE A 76 -4.85 -7.23 -3.54
CA ILE A 76 -4.54 -6.99 -4.95
C ILE A 76 -5.56 -7.69 -5.85
N GLU A 77 -5.84 -8.97 -5.61
CA GLU A 77 -6.77 -9.78 -6.41
C GLU A 77 -8.18 -9.21 -6.40
N ASP A 78 -8.66 -8.74 -5.25
CA ASP A 78 -9.96 -8.06 -5.13
C ASP A 78 -10.04 -6.76 -5.96
N GLN A 79 -8.92 -6.02 -6.05
CA GLN A 79 -8.88 -4.72 -6.71
C GLN A 79 -8.58 -4.79 -8.22
N LEU A 80 -7.95 -5.86 -8.72
CA LEU A 80 -7.68 -6.04 -10.15
C LEU A 80 -8.92 -5.86 -11.04
N PRO A 81 -10.11 -6.44 -10.76
CA PRO A 81 -11.29 -6.22 -11.61
C PRO A 81 -11.91 -4.82 -11.47
N LYS A 82 -11.53 -4.04 -10.45
CA LYS A 82 -12.16 -2.76 -10.07
C LYS A 82 -11.31 -1.53 -10.43
N THR A 83 -10.09 -1.74 -10.92
CA THR A 83 -9.09 -0.67 -11.09
C THR A 83 -8.58 -0.58 -12.52
N THR A 84 -7.74 0.42 -12.78
CA THR A 84 -7.24 0.71 -14.13
C THR A 84 -5.91 0.01 -14.40
N VAL A 85 -5.50 0.02 -15.67
CA VAL A 85 -4.20 -0.53 -16.13
C VAL A 85 -2.99 -0.04 -15.33
N GLY A 86 -3.03 1.19 -14.79
CA GLY A 86 -1.96 1.72 -13.95
C GLY A 86 -1.82 0.99 -12.61
N PHE A 87 -2.94 0.57 -12.02
CA PHE A 87 -2.92 -0.27 -10.81
C PHE A 87 -2.35 -1.64 -11.13
N HIS A 88 -2.77 -2.23 -12.25
CA HIS A 88 -2.33 -3.58 -12.67
C HIS A 88 -0.82 -3.64 -12.87
N ALA A 89 -0.24 -2.61 -13.49
CA ALA A 89 1.20 -2.50 -13.68
C ALA A 89 1.94 -2.53 -12.33
N ARG A 90 1.46 -1.78 -11.34
CA ARG A 90 2.06 -1.76 -10.00
C ARG A 90 1.85 -3.08 -9.25
N ALA A 91 0.62 -3.61 -9.29
CA ALA A 91 0.28 -4.89 -8.68
C ALA A 91 1.20 -6.01 -9.16
N ARG A 92 1.51 -6.05 -10.46
CA ARG A 92 2.45 -7.01 -11.04
C ARG A 92 3.88 -6.87 -10.47
N VAL A 93 4.36 -5.64 -10.29
CA VAL A 93 5.68 -5.38 -9.68
C VAL A 93 5.68 -5.87 -8.24
N VAL A 94 4.67 -5.50 -7.45
CA VAL A 94 4.54 -5.90 -6.04
C VAL A 94 4.44 -7.42 -5.93
N MET A 95 3.60 -8.09 -6.71
CA MET A 95 3.48 -9.56 -6.73
C MET A 95 4.82 -10.25 -7.01
N LYS A 96 5.63 -9.70 -7.92
CA LYS A 96 6.97 -10.19 -8.21
C LYS A 96 7.93 -10.01 -7.03
N GLU A 97 7.83 -8.90 -6.31
CA GLU A 97 8.60 -8.65 -5.09
C GLU A 97 8.24 -9.66 -4.01
N LEU A 98 6.94 -9.87 -3.74
CA LEU A 98 6.47 -10.83 -2.75
C LEU A 98 6.91 -12.26 -3.06
N GLY A 99 6.90 -12.67 -4.34
CA GLY A 99 7.37 -13.99 -4.75
C GLY A 99 8.88 -14.24 -4.54
N ARG A 100 9.67 -13.18 -4.39
CA ARG A 100 11.12 -13.25 -4.11
C ARG A 100 11.43 -13.30 -2.61
N GLN A 101 10.48 -12.93 -1.75
CA GLN A 101 10.64 -12.86 -0.29
C GLN A 101 10.43 -14.23 0.40
N LYS A 102 10.74 -15.34 -0.29
CA LYS A 102 10.63 -16.70 0.27
C LYS A 102 11.65 -16.95 1.37
#